data_AF-A0A7C5JHG7-F1
#
_entry.id   AF-A0A7C5JHG7-F1
#
_cell.length_a   1.000
_cell.length_b   1.000
_cell.length_c   1.000
_cell.angle_alpha   90.00
_cell.angle_beta   90.00
_cell.angle_gamma   90.00
#
_symmetry.space_group_name_H-M   'P 1'
#
loop_
_entity.id
_entity.type
_entity.pdbx_description
1 polymer ?
#
loop_
_entity_poly.entity_id
_entity_poly.type
_entity_poly.pdbx_seq_one_letter_code
_entity_poly.pdbx_strand_id
1 'polypeptide(L)'
;MKFAKTQILVLLLFLPIFSFAQVLDYIDIQLNIFEKLDNKTKPLPNAKLKISEMGEVQADDFGSYSFKYPVRPNEDPILSIALLSDVHKTLKPLDGAIVLNPAKDKMTIDFFVVNVAKVSPQFKKRIKNLENRIASLKAKEELTQGQLIALNEVLVDTIMFFENNRKRLESEMNQLKENLSSLENLTAEQKQKIEEQNAKIEFLNEKVDKLTTDLEAALEKRYLRQNEYFKNISQSLLQYLQRVKDIRDQLPHIKEYFKIKGDMQANYNSNNQKYNKAFTKLNTEYQNYIEGVERYWDNKTLAKELEAVYKYLLTGVHLRQIYPLVNELNNEIRKSRPKKAEKIANEAYPDMVVNIRKLEKDVNKILTKLRLNL
;
A
#
# COMPACT_ATOMS: atom_id res chain seq x y z
N MET A 1 -93.01 -83.25 55.19
CA MET A 1 -93.86 -83.64 54.04
C MET A 1 -94.49 -82.37 53.46
N LYS A 2 -94.11 -82.02 52.22
CA LYS A 2 -94.83 -81.24 51.18
C LYS A 2 -95.46 -79.85 51.47
N PHE A 3 -94.91 -78.85 50.73
CA PHE A 3 -95.54 -77.76 49.93
C PHE A 3 -96.35 -76.64 50.64
N ALA A 4 -96.40 -75.36 50.23
CA ALA A 4 -95.97 -74.61 49.03
C ALA A 4 -96.03 -73.06 49.26
N LYS A 5 -95.27 -72.32 48.42
CA LYS A 5 -95.49 -71.03 47.68
C LYS A 5 -96.50 -69.98 48.24
N THR A 6 -96.36 -68.64 48.11
CA THR A 6 -96.27 -67.83 46.85
C THR A 6 -96.18 -66.29 47.13
N GLN A 7 -95.29 -65.57 46.41
CA GLN A 7 -95.32 -64.19 45.80
C GLN A 7 -95.73 -62.90 46.58
N ILE A 8 -94.91 -61.82 46.67
CA ILE A 8 -94.51 -60.69 45.76
C ILE A 8 -95.51 -59.51 45.66
N LEU A 9 -95.09 -58.30 46.09
CA LEU A 9 -95.27 -56.95 45.46
C LEU A 9 -94.46 -55.89 46.28
N VAL A 10 -93.24 -55.46 45.91
CA VAL A 10 -92.81 -54.32 45.06
C VAL A 10 -93.39 -52.94 45.43
N LEU A 11 -92.53 -52.03 45.95
CA LEU A 11 -92.52 -50.62 45.57
C LEU A 11 -91.07 -50.06 45.59
N LEU A 12 -90.61 -49.60 44.42
CA LEU A 12 -89.33 -48.93 44.12
C LEU A 12 -89.16 -47.63 44.92
N LEU A 13 -87.99 -47.26 45.46
CA LEU A 13 -86.73 -46.87 44.80
C LEU A 13 -86.86 -45.71 43.80
N PHE A 14 -86.87 -44.48 44.31
CA PHE A 14 -86.35 -43.31 43.61
C PHE A 14 -85.66 -42.40 44.62
N LEU A 15 -84.33 -42.34 44.56
CA LEU A 15 -83.50 -41.13 44.66
C LEU A 15 -82.02 -41.55 44.53
N PRO A 16 -81.29 -41.10 43.50
CA PRO A 16 -79.87 -41.40 43.34
C PRO A 16 -79.04 -40.52 44.28
N ILE A 17 -78.22 -41.14 45.12
CA ILE A 17 -77.14 -40.46 45.84
C ILE A 17 -76.02 -40.26 44.83
N PHE A 18 -75.91 -39.05 44.28
CA PHE A 18 -74.70 -38.60 43.60
C PHE A 18 -73.61 -38.39 44.67
N SER A 19 -72.60 -39.26 44.71
CA SER A 19 -71.32 -38.93 45.34
C SER A 19 -70.57 -37.96 44.43
N PHE A 20 -70.67 -36.66 44.68
CA PHE A 20 -69.75 -35.68 44.12
C PHE A 20 -68.42 -35.78 44.87
N ALA A 21 -67.33 -36.08 44.14
CA ALA A 21 -65.98 -35.86 44.64
C ALA A 21 -65.80 -34.36 44.92
N GLN A 22 -65.42 -33.98 46.15
CA GLN A 22 -65.22 -32.59 46.53
C GLN A 22 -63.89 -32.08 45.95
N VAL A 23 -63.95 -31.06 45.09
CA VAL A 23 -62.80 -30.29 44.62
C VAL A 23 -62.37 -29.32 45.73
N LEU A 24 -61.10 -29.34 46.13
CA LEU A 24 -60.57 -28.47 47.19
C LEU A 24 -60.17 -27.08 46.66
N ASP A 25 -59.48 -27.03 45.52
CA ASP A 25 -58.95 -25.80 44.94
C ASP A 25 -58.64 -25.97 43.43
N TYR A 26 -58.23 -24.90 42.75
CA TYR A 26 -57.82 -24.91 41.33
C TYR A 26 -56.42 -24.35 41.13
N ILE A 27 -55.63 -24.98 40.26
CA ILE A 27 -54.35 -24.45 39.79
C ILE A 27 -54.53 -23.89 38.39
N ASP A 28 -54.11 -22.65 38.17
CA ASP A 28 -54.03 -22.06 36.83
C ASP A 28 -52.76 -22.58 36.12
N ILE A 29 -52.93 -23.40 35.10
CA ILE A 29 -51.84 -24.00 34.34
C ILE A 29 -51.68 -23.27 33.01
N GLN A 30 -50.46 -22.81 32.74
CA GLN A 30 -50.04 -22.28 31.44
C GLN A 30 -49.03 -23.23 30.79
N LEU A 31 -49.43 -23.86 29.69
CA LEU A 31 -48.56 -24.68 28.85
C LEU A 31 -47.93 -23.82 27.77
N ASN A 32 -46.62 -23.96 27.57
CA ASN A 32 -45.91 -23.43 26.41
C ASN A 32 -45.24 -24.60 25.67
N ILE A 33 -45.49 -24.72 24.37
CA ILE A 33 -45.01 -25.83 23.55
C ILE A 33 -43.95 -25.31 22.61
N PHE A 34 -42.78 -25.95 22.65
CA PHE A 34 -41.61 -25.51 21.92
C PHE A 34 -41.06 -26.62 21.03
N GLU A 35 -40.89 -26.34 19.74
CA GLU A 35 -40.11 -27.17 18.82
C GLU A 35 -38.64 -26.78 18.91
N LYS A 36 -37.79 -27.77 19.15
CA LYS A 36 -36.34 -27.61 19.03
C LYS A 36 -35.89 -27.90 17.59
N LEU A 37 -35.39 -26.86 16.94
CA LEU A 37 -34.76 -26.89 15.63
C LEU A 37 -33.29 -26.52 15.81
N ASP A 38 -32.42 -27.52 15.94
CA ASP A 38 -30.98 -27.32 16.12
C ASP A 38 -30.63 -26.40 17.30
N ASN A 39 -30.14 -25.19 17.05
CA ASN A 39 -29.77 -24.21 18.07
C ASN A 39 -30.94 -23.32 18.51
N LYS A 40 -32.06 -23.33 17.78
CA LYS A 40 -33.23 -22.48 18.04
C LYS A 40 -34.32 -23.28 18.72
N THR A 41 -34.92 -22.65 19.72
CA THR A 41 -36.20 -23.06 20.27
C THR A 41 -37.23 -22.15 19.63
N LYS A 42 -38.24 -22.71 19.00
CA LYS A 42 -39.35 -21.93 18.45
C LYS A 42 -40.64 -22.40 19.11
N PRO A 43 -41.59 -21.49 19.38
CA PRO A 43 -42.93 -21.92 19.76
C PRO A 43 -43.50 -22.82 18.66
N LEU A 44 -44.20 -23.88 19.05
CA LEU A 44 -44.88 -24.79 18.13
C LEU A 44 -46.36 -24.37 18.07
N PRO A 45 -46.73 -23.49 17.12
CA PRO A 45 -48.10 -23.00 17.03
C PRO A 45 -49.05 -24.14 16.69
N ASN A 46 -50.31 -24.01 17.13
CA ASN A 46 -51.39 -24.92 16.73
C ASN A 46 -51.14 -26.41 17.05
N ALA A 47 -50.29 -26.68 18.04
CA ALA A 47 -50.00 -28.04 18.47
C ALA A 47 -51.24 -28.68 19.11
N LYS A 48 -51.58 -29.89 18.65
CA LYS A 48 -52.68 -30.68 19.21
C LYS A 48 -52.17 -31.50 20.40
N LEU A 49 -52.80 -31.32 21.55
CA LEU A 49 -52.48 -32.01 22.78
C LEU A 49 -53.66 -32.84 23.26
N LYS A 50 -53.39 -33.94 23.95
CA LYS A 50 -54.36 -34.68 24.75
C LYS A 50 -54.00 -34.52 26.22
N ILE A 51 -54.84 -33.83 26.97
CA ILE A 51 -54.66 -33.58 28.40
C ILE A 51 -55.58 -34.53 29.18
N SER A 52 -55.04 -35.24 30.18
CA SER A 52 -55.82 -36.11 31.06
C SER A 52 -56.98 -35.33 31.68
N GLU A 53 -58.18 -35.94 31.70
CA GLU A 53 -59.45 -35.35 32.18
C GLU A 53 -60.05 -34.21 31.33
N MET A 54 -59.29 -33.56 30.44
CA MET A 54 -59.79 -32.46 29.58
C MET A 54 -60.02 -32.85 28.11
N GLY A 55 -59.44 -33.95 27.66
CA GLY A 55 -59.56 -34.39 26.27
C GLY A 55 -58.57 -33.69 25.33
N GLU A 56 -58.96 -33.55 24.06
CA GLU A 56 -58.12 -32.94 23.03
C GLU A 56 -58.23 -31.42 23.04
N VAL A 57 -57.08 -30.76 23.03
CA VAL A 57 -56.97 -29.31 23.01
C VAL A 57 -55.95 -28.89 21.96
N GLN A 58 -56.03 -27.63 21.52
CA GLN A 58 -55.11 -27.06 20.56
C GLN A 58 -54.48 -25.80 21.15
N ALA A 59 -53.16 -25.72 21.08
CA ALA A 59 -52.42 -24.53 21.47
C ALA A 59 -52.63 -23.38 20.47
N ASP A 60 -52.43 -22.15 20.93
CA ASP A 60 -52.56 -20.95 20.13
C ASP A 60 -51.43 -20.76 19.10
N ASP A 61 -51.46 -19.64 18.39
CA ASP A 61 -50.44 -19.25 17.39
C ASP A 61 -49.07 -18.94 18.00
N PHE A 62 -48.98 -18.87 19.32
CA PHE A 62 -47.73 -18.75 20.08
C PHE A 62 -47.37 -20.07 20.77
N GLY A 63 -48.02 -21.17 20.40
CA GLY A 63 -47.78 -22.50 20.96
C GLY A 63 -48.14 -22.61 22.44
N SER A 64 -49.08 -21.80 22.92
CA SER A 64 -49.46 -21.75 24.33
C SER A 64 -50.91 -22.20 24.57
N TYR A 65 -51.20 -22.76 25.73
CA TYR A 65 -52.56 -23.15 26.14
C TYR A 65 -52.72 -22.99 27.65
N SER A 66 -53.82 -22.38 28.09
CA SER A 66 -54.08 -22.14 29.52
C SER A 66 -55.39 -22.78 29.96
N PHE A 67 -55.37 -23.42 31.13
CA PHE A 67 -56.55 -24.07 31.72
C PHE A 67 -56.47 -24.14 33.24
N LYS A 68 -57.60 -24.45 33.88
CA LYS A 68 -57.69 -24.64 35.33
C LYS A 68 -57.76 -26.12 35.65
N TYR A 69 -56.91 -26.57 36.56
CA TYR A 69 -56.89 -27.98 37.00
C TYR A 69 -57.47 -28.12 38.42
N PRO A 70 -58.49 -28.97 38.63
CA PRO A 70 -59.07 -29.18 39.96
C PRO A 70 -58.16 -30.05 40.84
N VAL A 71 -57.82 -29.56 42.03
CA VAL A 71 -57.06 -30.31 43.04
C VAL A 71 -58.02 -31.11 43.92
N ARG A 72 -57.79 -32.43 44.00
CA ARG A 72 -58.59 -33.37 44.81
C ARG A 72 -57.75 -33.97 45.95
N PRO A 73 -58.33 -34.24 47.13
CA PRO A 73 -57.62 -34.85 48.24
C PRO A 73 -57.36 -36.35 47.97
N ASN A 74 -56.15 -36.84 48.33
CA ASN A 74 -55.70 -38.23 48.19
C ASN A 74 -55.51 -38.76 46.75
N GLU A 75 -55.41 -37.90 45.75
CA GLU A 75 -54.98 -38.26 44.39
C GLU A 75 -53.52 -37.81 44.16
N ASP A 76 -52.74 -38.65 43.46
CA ASP A 76 -51.42 -38.23 42.99
C ASP A 76 -51.59 -37.05 42.03
N PRO A 77 -50.93 -35.90 42.26
CA PRO A 77 -51.15 -34.69 41.48
C PRO A 77 -50.40 -34.75 40.15
N ILE A 78 -50.52 -35.86 39.41
CA ILE A 78 -49.82 -36.08 38.15
C ILE A 78 -50.76 -35.79 36.98
N LEU A 79 -50.45 -34.74 36.23
CA LEU A 79 -51.11 -34.43 34.97
C LEU A 79 -50.39 -35.12 33.82
N SER A 80 -51.13 -35.79 32.94
CA SER A 80 -50.57 -36.38 31.72
C SER A 80 -50.96 -35.58 30.48
N ILE A 81 -49.97 -35.17 29.70
CA ILE A 81 -50.12 -34.41 28.46
C ILE A 81 -49.39 -35.13 27.33
N ALA A 82 -50.12 -35.59 26.33
CA ALA A 82 -49.54 -36.18 25.13
C ALA A 82 -49.63 -35.20 23.95
N LEU A 83 -48.52 -35.03 23.23
CA LEU A 83 -48.52 -34.35 21.93
C LEU A 83 -49.02 -35.31 20.85
N LEU A 84 -50.05 -34.89 20.12
CA LEU A 84 -50.63 -35.64 19.01
C LEU A 84 -49.92 -35.24 17.71
N SER A 85 -48.75 -35.85 17.44
CA SER A 85 -47.95 -35.54 16.26
C SER A 85 -47.05 -36.71 15.83
N ASP A 86 -47.10 -37.08 14.55
CA ASP A 86 -46.30 -38.18 13.99
C ASP A 86 -44.83 -37.80 13.71
N VAL A 87 -44.54 -36.50 13.63
CA VAL A 87 -43.21 -35.98 13.26
C VAL A 87 -42.42 -35.42 14.44
N HIS A 88 -43.05 -35.30 15.61
CA HIS A 88 -42.45 -34.71 16.80
C HIS A 88 -42.42 -35.71 17.95
N LYS A 89 -41.30 -35.76 18.67
CA LYS A 89 -41.17 -36.53 19.90
C LYS A 89 -41.02 -35.58 21.08
N THR A 90 -41.79 -35.81 22.14
CA THR A 90 -41.67 -35.08 23.40
C THR A 90 -40.34 -35.42 24.08
N LEU A 91 -39.60 -34.38 24.50
CA LEU A 91 -38.39 -34.49 25.32
C LEU A 91 -38.66 -34.15 26.79
N LYS A 92 -39.51 -33.15 27.02
CA LYS A 92 -39.89 -32.66 28.34
C LYS A 92 -41.36 -32.23 28.27
N PRO A 93 -42.18 -32.57 29.27
CA PRO A 93 -41.91 -33.44 30.41
C PRO A 93 -41.82 -34.92 30.02
N LEU A 94 -41.17 -35.75 30.86
CA LEU A 94 -40.97 -37.19 30.60
C LEU A 94 -42.32 -37.91 30.49
N ASP A 95 -42.54 -38.65 29.40
CA ASP A 95 -43.81 -39.32 29.08
C ASP A 95 -45.04 -38.40 29.13
N GLY A 96 -44.84 -37.07 29.04
CA GLY A 96 -45.93 -36.11 29.21
C GLY A 96 -46.41 -35.95 30.66
N ALA A 97 -45.77 -36.58 31.63
CA ALA A 97 -46.18 -36.57 33.02
C ALA A 97 -45.62 -35.36 33.78
N ILE A 98 -46.50 -34.60 34.42
CA ILE A 98 -46.15 -33.40 35.17
C ILE A 98 -46.63 -33.56 36.60
N VAL A 99 -45.71 -33.42 37.56
CA VAL A 99 -46.07 -33.35 38.98
C VAL A 99 -46.55 -31.94 39.27
N LEU A 100 -47.84 -31.79 39.54
CA LEU A 100 -48.45 -30.54 39.97
C LEU A 100 -48.11 -30.28 41.44
N ASN A 101 -47.86 -29.01 41.75
CA ASN A 101 -47.62 -28.58 43.12
C ASN A 101 -48.88 -27.90 43.66
N PRO A 102 -49.66 -28.56 44.53
CA PRO A 102 -50.91 -28.02 45.06
C PRO A 102 -50.72 -26.80 45.97
N ALA A 103 -49.47 -26.46 46.36
CA ALA A 103 -49.17 -25.24 47.09
C ALA A 103 -48.98 -23.99 46.19
N LYS A 104 -49.17 -24.13 44.87
CA LYS A 104 -49.05 -23.02 43.91
C LYS A 104 -50.38 -22.76 43.21
N ASP A 105 -50.82 -21.51 43.25
CA ASP A 105 -52.04 -21.06 42.55
C ASP A 105 -51.85 -21.01 41.02
N LYS A 106 -50.59 -20.90 40.55
CA LYS A 106 -50.24 -20.86 39.13
C LYS A 106 -48.99 -21.69 38.83
N MET A 107 -49.03 -22.44 37.73
CA MET A 107 -47.90 -23.19 37.20
C MET A 107 -47.70 -22.95 35.71
N THR A 108 -46.45 -22.68 35.31
CA THR A 108 -46.04 -22.65 33.90
C THR A 108 -45.28 -23.92 33.59
N ILE A 109 -45.64 -24.58 32.49
CA ILE A 109 -45.12 -25.88 32.09
C ILE A 109 -44.61 -25.75 30.65
N ASP A 110 -43.30 -25.95 30.49
CA ASP A 110 -42.67 -25.91 29.18
C ASP A 110 -42.56 -27.31 28.59
N PHE A 111 -43.23 -27.50 27.46
CA PHE A 111 -43.35 -28.74 26.71
C PHE A 111 -42.39 -28.71 25.52
N PHE A 112 -41.22 -29.32 25.65
CA PHE A 112 -40.22 -29.34 24.59
C PHE A 112 -40.35 -30.58 23.73
N VAL A 113 -40.41 -30.37 22.42
CA VAL A 113 -40.45 -31.45 21.43
C VAL A 113 -39.35 -31.30 20.39
N VAL A 114 -38.95 -32.41 19.79
CA VAL A 114 -38.01 -32.44 18.68
C VAL A 114 -38.64 -33.03 17.44
N ASN A 115 -38.35 -32.42 16.30
CA ASN A 115 -38.66 -33.00 15.01
C ASN A 115 -37.68 -34.14 14.70
N VAL A 116 -38.17 -35.37 14.66
CA VAL A 116 -37.33 -36.57 14.56
C VAL A 116 -36.52 -36.60 13.25
N ALA A 117 -37.00 -35.94 12.19
CA ALA A 117 -36.30 -35.89 10.90
C ALA A 117 -35.10 -34.93 10.89
N LYS A 118 -35.13 -33.86 11.69
CA LYS A 118 -34.18 -32.73 11.58
C LYS A 118 -33.03 -32.75 12.58
N VAL A 119 -32.99 -33.73 13.48
CA VAL A 119 -32.04 -33.78 14.60
C VAL A 119 -30.80 -34.61 14.26
N SER A 120 -29.63 -34.16 14.74
CA SER A 120 -28.35 -34.81 14.49
C SER A 120 -28.29 -36.27 15.01
N PRO A 121 -27.58 -37.20 14.33
CA PRO A 121 -27.45 -38.59 14.79
C PRO A 121 -26.85 -38.73 16.18
N GLN A 122 -25.90 -37.86 16.54
CA GLN A 122 -25.25 -37.87 17.85
C GLN A 122 -26.20 -37.43 18.97
N PHE A 123 -27.02 -36.40 18.74
CA PHE A 123 -28.04 -35.98 19.70
C PHE A 123 -29.09 -37.07 19.88
N LYS A 124 -29.56 -37.68 18.78
CA LYS A 124 -30.47 -38.85 18.84
C LYS A 124 -29.90 -39.97 19.71
N LYS A 125 -28.61 -40.28 19.56
CA LYS A 125 -27.93 -41.30 20.37
C LYS A 125 -27.88 -40.92 21.85
N ARG A 126 -27.60 -39.65 22.19
CA ARG A 126 -27.56 -39.14 23.57
C ARG A 126 -28.93 -39.19 24.24
N ILE A 127 -29.97 -38.74 23.55
CA ILE A 127 -31.36 -38.82 24.03
C ILE A 127 -31.80 -40.27 24.19
N LYS A 128 -31.52 -41.14 23.22
CA LYS A 128 -31.86 -42.58 23.33
C LYS A 128 -31.14 -43.25 24.52
N ASN A 129 -29.88 -42.91 24.76
CA ASN A 129 -29.14 -43.44 25.91
C ASN A 129 -29.73 -42.93 27.24
N LEU A 130 -30.18 -41.68 27.28
CA LEU A 130 -30.87 -41.10 28.43
C LEU A 130 -32.20 -41.84 28.69
N GLU A 131 -33.02 -42.02 27.65
CA GLU A 131 -34.28 -42.76 27.71
C GLU A 131 -34.07 -44.20 28.23
N ASN A 132 -33.08 -44.92 27.71
CA ASN A 132 -32.75 -46.26 28.18
C ASN A 132 -32.34 -46.29 29.66
N ARG A 133 -31.59 -45.29 30.12
CA ARG A 133 -31.21 -45.16 31.54
C ARG A 133 -32.42 -44.88 32.41
N ILE A 134 -33.28 -43.94 32.01
CA ILE A 134 -34.53 -43.63 32.72
C ILE A 134 -35.44 -44.86 32.80
N ALA A 135 -35.61 -45.59 31.69
CA ALA A 135 -36.40 -46.82 31.67
C ALA A 135 -35.84 -47.88 32.63
N SER A 136 -34.51 -48.02 32.70
CA SER A 136 -33.88 -48.94 33.64
C SER A 136 -34.06 -48.52 35.11
N LEU A 137 -34.02 -47.22 35.41
CA LEU A 137 -34.25 -46.70 36.77
C LEU A 137 -35.71 -46.87 37.21
N LYS A 138 -36.66 -46.67 36.28
CA LYS A 138 -38.09 -46.92 36.49
C LYS A 138 -38.37 -48.40 36.77
N ALA A 139 -37.75 -49.31 36.02
CA ALA A 139 -37.95 -50.75 36.16
C ALA A 139 -37.39 -51.34 37.47
N LYS A 140 -36.43 -50.65 38.10
CA LYS A 140 -35.82 -51.09 39.36
C LYS A 140 -36.44 -50.43 40.60
N GLU A 141 -37.45 -49.58 40.44
CA GLU A 141 -38.08 -48.79 41.52
C GLU A 141 -37.08 -47.96 42.34
N GLU A 142 -35.91 -47.64 41.78
CA GLU A 142 -34.81 -46.94 42.48
C GLU A 142 -35.11 -45.45 42.74
N LEU A 143 -36.07 -44.86 42.02
CA LEU A 143 -36.44 -43.45 42.11
C LEU A 143 -37.95 -43.27 41.99
N THR A 144 -38.49 -42.27 42.68
CA THR A 144 -39.89 -41.87 42.51
C THR A 144 -40.11 -41.22 41.14
N GLN A 145 -41.34 -41.25 40.63
CA GLN A 145 -41.67 -40.65 39.33
C GLN A 145 -41.31 -39.16 39.26
N GLY A 146 -41.48 -38.41 40.35
CA GLY A 146 -41.06 -37.01 40.42
C GLY A 146 -39.54 -36.82 40.33
N GLN A 147 -38.75 -37.71 40.94
CA GLN A 147 -37.29 -37.69 40.83
C GLN A 147 -36.82 -38.03 39.41
N LEU A 148 -37.49 -38.97 38.72
CA LEU A 148 -37.20 -39.30 37.32
C LEU A 148 -37.50 -38.15 36.36
N ILE A 149 -38.61 -37.43 36.57
CA ILE A 149 -38.97 -36.25 35.79
C ILE A 149 -37.90 -35.17 35.99
N ALA A 150 -37.58 -34.81 37.23
CA ALA A 150 -36.57 -33.79 37.53
C ALA A 150 -35.18 -34.12 36.95
N LEU A 151 -34.76 -35.39 37.06
CA LEU A 151 -33.50 -35.85 36.49
C LEU A 151 -33.48 -35.78 34.96
N ASN A 152 -34.57 -36.18 34.30
CA ASN A 152 -34.70 -36.09 32.84
C ASN A 152 -34.59 -34.63 32.38
N GLU A 153 -35.28 -33.71 33.06
CA GLU A 153 -35.22 -32.28 32.72
C GLU A 153 -33.81 -31.73 32.78
N VAL A 154 -33.10 -31.95 33.89
CA VAL A 154 -31.71 -31.47 34.06
C VAL A 154 -30.77 -32.06 33.01
N LEU A 155 -30.91 -33.35 32.71
CA LEU A 155 -30.04 -34.02 31.73
C LEU A 155 -30.33 -33.58 30.31
N VAL A 156 -31.60 -33.38 29.93
CA VAL A 156 -31.97 -32.81 28.63
C VAL A 156 -31.41 -31.40 28.51
N ASP A 157 -31.58 -30.54 29.50
CA ASP A 157 -31.07 -29.16 29.50
C ASP A 157 -29.53 -29.12 29.36
N THR A 158 -28.84 -30.04 30.05
CA THR A 158 -27.38 -30.19 29.96
C THR A 158 -26.94 -30.63 28.56
N ILE A 159 -27.62 -31.64 27.97
CA ILE A 159 -27.33 -32.09 26.60
C ILE A 159 -27.55 -30.93 25.60
N MET A 160 -28.62 -30.15 25.78
CA MET A 160 -28.93 -29.00 24.95
C MET A 160 -27.84 -27.92 25.04
N PHE A 161 -27.37 -27.61 26.25
CA PHE A 161 -26.30 -26.64 26.47
C PHE A 161 -25.00 -27.04 25.75
N PHE A 162 -24.57 -28.29 25.87
CA PHE A 162 -23.33 -28.75 25.25
C PHE A 162 -23.40 -28.83 23.72
N GLU A 163 -24.53 -29.21 23.12
CA GLU A 163 -24.66 -29.17 21.65
C GLU A 163 -24.57 -27.75 21.10
N ASN A 164 -25.16 -26.77 21.79
CA ASN A 164 -25.08 -25.37 21.38
C ASN A 164 -23.63 -24.86 21.42
N ASN A 165 -22.89 -25.17 22.49
CA ASN A 165 -21.49 -24.81 22.61
C ASN A 165 -20.62 -25.48 21.55
N ARG A 166 -20.84 -26.78 21.28
CA ARG A 166 -20.10 -27.50 20.23
C ARG A 166 -20.28 -26.86 18.86
N LYS A 167 -21.51 -26.54 18.47
CA LYS A 167 -21.79 -25.89 17.18
C LYS A 167 -21.20 -24.48 17.09
N ARG A 168 -21.24 -23.70 18.18
CA ARG A 168 -20.61 -22.37 18.22
C ARG A 168 -19.10 -22.47 18.00
N LEU A 169 -18.43 -23.36 18.72
CA LEU A 169 -16.98 -23.58 18.59
C LEU A 169 -16.61 -24.09 17.19
N GLU A 170 -17.42 -24.96 16.58
CA GLU A 170 -17.21 -25.43 15.21
C GLU A 170 -17.29 -24.29 14.19
N SER A 171 -18.26 -23.38 14.37
CA SER A 171 -18.37 -22.17 13.54
C SER A 171 -17.18 -21.23 13.71
N GLU A 172 -16.75 -20.97 14.95
CA GLU A 172 -15.59 -20.13 15.26
C GLU A 172 -14.30 -20.74 14.67
N MET A 173 -14.14 -22.06 14.77
CA MET A 173 -12.98 -22.75 14.20
C MET A 173 -12.94 -22.67 12.67
N ASN A 174 -14.09 -22.76 12.01
CA ASN A 174 -14.16 -22.61 10.56
C ASN A 174 -13.81 -21.18 10.13
N GLN A 175 -14.33 -20.17 10.84
CA GLN A 175 -13.96 -18.76 10.59
C GLN A 175 -12.46 -18.51 10.79
N LEU A 176 -11.86 -19.07 11.85
CA LEU A 176 -10.42 -18.96 12.09
C LEU A 176 -9.58 -19.60 10.98
N LYS A 177 -10.01 -20.74 10.44
CA LYS A 177 -9.33 -21.40 9.31
C LYS A 177 -9.38 -20.55 8.05
N GLU A 178 -10.55 -19.97 7.74
CA GLU A 178 -10.70 -19.06 6.59
C GLU A 178 -9.81 -17.81 6.74
N ASN A 179 -9.79 -17.20 7.93
CA ASN A 179 -8.94 -16.05 8.21
C ASN A 179 -7.44 -16.39 8.09
N LEU A 180 -7.03 -17.56 8.59
CA LEU A 180 -5.63 -18.00 8.52
C LEU A 180 -5.18 -18.22 7.08
N SER A 181 -6.02 -18.88 6.26
CA SER A 181 -5.74 -19.04 4.83
C SER A 181 -5.66 -17.71 4.09
N SER A 182 -6.54 -16.75 4.43
CA SER A 182 -6.47 -15.40 3.86
C SER A 182 -5.20 -14.66 4.25
N LEU A 183 -4.73 -14.80 5.49
CA LEU A 183 -3.49 -14.18 5.97
C LEU A 183 -2.24 -14.79 5.32
N GLU A 184 -2.23 -16.11 5.10
CA GLU A 184 -1.16 -16.80 4.39
C GLU A 184 -1.02 -16.28 2.95
N ASN A 185 -2.14 -16.16 2.23
CA ASN A 185 -2.17 -15.61 0.88
C ASN A 185 -1.67 -14.15 0.84
N LEU A 186 -2.16 -13.31 1.76
CA LEU A 186 -1.72 -11.91 1.85
C LEU A 186 -0.21 -11.80 2.14
N THR A 187 0.30 -12.66 3.02
CA THR A 187 1.73 -12.68 3.37
C THR A 187 2.58 -13.12 2.16
N ALA A 188 2.11 -14.10 1.38
CA ALA A 188 2.78 -14.51 0.15
C ALA A 188 2.83 -13.38 -0.89
N GLU A 189 1.70 -12.70 -1.11
CA GLU A 189 1.63 -11.53 -2.01
C GLU A 189 2.55 -10.39 -1.56
N GLN A 190 2.61 -10.11 -0.25
CA GLN A 190 3.50 -9.09 0.30
C GLN A 190 4.97 -9.46 0.09
N LYS A 191 5.35 -10.72 0.32
CA LYS A 191 6.72 -11.20 0.05
C LYS A 191 7.10 -11.03 -1.43
N GLN A 192 6.22 -11.42 -2.34
CA GLN A 192 6.45 -11.23 -3.77
C GLN A 192 6.63 -9.74 -4.12
N LYS A 193 5.79 -8.85 -3.59
CA LYS A 193 5.94 -7.40 -3.81
C LYS A 193 7.25 -6.86 -3.26
N ILE A 194 7.71 -7.35 -2.10
CA ILE A 194 8.99 -6.95 -1.51
C ILE A 194 10.15 -7.42 -2.42
N GLU A 195 10.10 -8.65 -2.92
CA GLU A 195 11.11 -9.17 -3.85
C GLU A 195 11.17 -8.36 -5.16
N GLU A 196 10.01 -8.06 -5.75
CA GLU A 196 9.91 -7.21 -6.95
C GLU A 196 10.45 -5.79 -6.70
N GLN A 197 10.15 -5.21 -5.54
CA GLN A 197 10.67 -3.89 -5.15
C GLN A 197 12.17 -3.91 -4.92
N ASN A 198 12.71 -4.94 -4.28
CA ASN A 198 14.15 -5.09 -4.05
C ASN A 198 14.91 -5.24 -5.38
N ALA A 199 14.41 -6.07 -6.31
CA ALA A 199 14.99 -6.20 -7.64
C ALA A 199 15.00 -4.86 -8.41
N LYS A 200 13.92 -4.07 -8.27
CA LYS A 200 13.86 -2.72 -8.84
C LYS A 200 14.86 -1.76 -8.21
N ILE A 201 15.06 -1.83 -6.89
CA ILE A 201 16.05 -1.02 -6.17
C ILE A 201 17.46 -1.37 -6.65
N GLU A 202 17.80 -2.65 -6.74
CA GLU A 202 19.10 -3.12 -7.24
C GLU A 202 19.38 -2.59 -8.66
N PHE A 203 18.42 -2.75 -9.58
CA PHE A 203 18.52 -2.23 -10.94
C PHE A 203 18.72 -0.70 -10.99
N LEU A 204 18.01 0.05 -10.12
CA LEU A 204 18.16 1.51 -10.05
C LEU A 204 19.52 1.90 -9.48
N ASN A 205 20.04 1.19 -8.48
CA ASN A 205 21.36 1.43 -7.92
C ASN A 205 22.45 1.21 -8.97
N GLU A 206 22.41 0.11 -9.72
CA GLU A 206 23.35 -0.15 -10.83
C GLU A 206 23.32 0.98 -11.88
N LYS A 207 22.12 1.51 -12.17
CA LYS A 207 21.96 2.63 -13.10
C LYS A 207 22.56 3.92 -12.55
N VAL A 208 22.38 4.20 -11.26
CA VAL A 208 22.97 5.36 -10.58
C VAL A 208 24.49 5.27 -10.59
N ASP A 209 25.05 4.10 -10.27
CA ASP A 209 26.49 3.88 -10.27
C ASP A 209 27.07 4.11 -11.68
N LYS A 210 26.44 3.52 -12.70
CA LYS A 210 26.86 3.71 -14.10
C LYS A 210 26.80 5.18 -14.53
N LEU A 211 25.71 5.87 -14.22
CA LEU A 211 25.57 7.30 -14.56
C LEU A 211 26.59 8.16 -13.83
N THR A 212 26.96 7.79 -12.60
CA THR A 212 27.98 8.47 -11.82
C THR A 212 29.36 8.31 -12.48
N THR A 213 29.74 7.08 -12.85
CA THR A 213 30.98 6.81 -13.59
C THR A 213 31.02 7.51 -14.94
N ASP A 214 29.93 7.47 -15.71
CA ASP A 214 29.83 8.14 -17.01
C ASP A 214 29.96 9.67 -16.86
N LEU A 215 29.39 10.24 -15.80
CA LEU A 215 29.50 11.67 -15.50
C LEU A 215 30.92 12.06 -15.11
N GLU A 216 31.58 11.29 -14.23
CA GLU A 216 32.97 11.52 -13.84
C GLU A 216 33.91 11.50 -15.05
N ALA A 217 33.79 10.48 -15.92
CA ALA A 217 34.58 10.38 -17.14
C ALA A 217 34.30 11.55 -18.11
N ALA A 218 33.04 11.99 -18.23
CA ALA A 218 32.68 13.13 -19.06
C ALA A 218 33.25 14.46 -18.52
N LEU A 219 33.23 14.65 -17.20
CA LEU A 219 33.80 15.83 -16.54
C LEU A 219 35.32 15.87 -16.67
N GLU A 220 36.00 14.74 -16.45
CA GLU A 220 37.45 14.63 -16.65
C GLU A 220 37.82 14.97 -18.10
N LYS A 221 37.14 14.36 -19.07
CA LYS A 221 37.37 14.62 -20.49
C LYS A 221 37.11 16.08 -20.85
N ARG A 222 36.06 16.69 -20.28
CA ARG A 222 35.76 18.12 -20.46
C ARG A 222 36.89 18.98 -19.91
N TYR A 223 37.35 18.73 -18.68
CA TYR A 223 38.45 19.47 -18.05
C TYR A 223 39.77 19.35 -18.84
N LEU A 224 40.11 18.16 -19.34
CA LEU A 224 41.29 17.95 -20.18
C LEU A 224 41.20 18.76 -21.49
N ARG A 225 40.02 18.77 -22.12
CA ARG A 225 39.77 19.60 -23.32
C ARG A 225 39.84 21.08 -22.99
N GLN A 226 39.27 21.54 -21.88
CA GLN A 226 39.40 22.93 -21.45
C GLN A 226 40.88 23.31 -21.28
N ASN A 227 41.69 22.48 -20.63
CA ASN A 227 43.11 22.77 -20.49
C ASN A 227 43.86 22.83 -21.83
N GLU A 228 43.56 21.92 -22.75
CA GLU A 228 44.14 21.91 -24.10
C GLU A 228 43.80 23.20 -24.86
N TYR A 229 42.52 23.57 -24.91
CA TYR A 229 42.07 24.80 -25.56
C TYR A 229 42.65 26.04 -24.88
N PHE A 230 42.66 26.12 -23.56
CA PHE A 230 43.23 27.24 -22.82
C PHE A 230 44.72 27.43 -23.14
N LYS A 231 45.49 26.33 -23.16
CA LYS A 231 46.91 26.36 -23.52
C LYS A 231 47.11 26.86 -24.94
N ASN A 232 46.34 26.38 -25.90
CA ASN A 232 46.48 26.75 -27.30
C ASN A 232 46.05 28.22 -27.54
N ILE A 233 44.94 28.66 -26.94
CA ILE A 233 44.44 30.04 -27.00
C ILE A 233 45.46 31.01 -26.39
N SER A 234 45.90 30.73 -25.15
CA SER A 234 46.86 31.58 -24.44
C SER A 234 48.17 31.70 -25.21
N GLN A 235 48.71 30.58 -25.69
CA GLN A 235 49.92 30.58 -26.49
C GLN A 235 49.75 31.39 -27.77
N SER A 236 48.68 31.18 -28.54
CA SER A 236 48.45 31.87 -29.80
C SER A 236 48.25 33.38 -29.62
N LEU A 237 47.46 33.80 -28.63
CA LEU A 237 47.24 35.22 -28.32
C LEU A 237 48.51 35.92 -27.81
N LEU A 238 49.23 35.31 -26.86
CA LEU A 238 50.45 35.90 -26.30
C LEU A 238 51.59 35.93 -27.33
N GLN A 239 51.72 34.89 -28.15
CA GLN A 239 52.69 34.89 -29.25
C GLN A 239 52.40 36.02 -30.24
N TYR A 240 51.15 36.16 -30.69
CA TYR A 240 50.78 37.26 -31.59
C TYR A 240 51.06 38.62 -30.95
N LEU A 241 50.62 38.83 -29.70
CA LEU A 241 50.83 40.08 -28.97
C LEU A 241 52.33 40.42 -28.86
N GLN A 242 53.17 39.44 -28.56
CA GLN A 242 54.62 39.64 -28.53
C GLN A 242 55.15 40.06 -29.89
N ARG A 243 54.74 39.40 -30.98
CA ARG A 243 55.21 39.78 -32.33
C ARG A 243 54.75 41.16 -32.75
N VAL A 244 53.55 41.56 -32.36
CA VAL A 244 53.07 42.93 -32.58
C VAL A 244 53.91 43.96 -31.82
N LYS A 245 54.29 43.67 -30.57
CA LYS A 245 55.22 44.50 -29.80
C LYS A 245 56.59 44.57 -30.46
N ASP A 246 57.10 43.45 -30.97
CA ASP A 246 58.38 43.41 -31.71
C ASP A 246 58.32 44.37 -32.92
N ILE A 247 57.23 44.38 -33.71
CA ILE A 247 57.07 45.33 -34.84
C ILE A 247 57.03 46.78 -34.35
N ARG A 248 56.29 47.07 -33.28
CA ARG A 248 56.22 48.41 -32.69
C ARG A 248 57.61 48.89 -32.26
N ASP A 249 58.36 48.03 -31.59
CA ASP A 249 59.67 48.35 -31.03
C ASP A 249 60.73 48.56 -32.12
N GLN A 250 60.49 48.08 -33.34
CA GLN A 250 61.33 48.37 -34.50
C GLN A 250 61.11 49.76 -35.10
N LEU A 251 59.94 50.38 -34.91
CA LEU A 251 59.58 51.64 -35.57
C LEU A 251 60.56 52.79 -35.24
N PRO A 252 60.95 53.05 -33.98
CA PRO A 252 61.91 54.11 -33.67
C PRO A 252 63.29 53.89 -34.29
N HIS A 253 63.63 52.64 -34.60
CA HIS A 253 64.94 52.23 -35.13
C HIS A 253 64.91 51.99 -36.65
N ILE A 254 63.84 52.37 -37.35
CA ILE A 254 63.60 51.97 -38.75
C ILE A 254 64.75 52.36 -39.70
N LYS A 255 65.45 53.47 -39.42
CA LYS A 255 66.61 53.94 -40.20
C LYS A 255 67.80 52.99 -40.15
N GLU A 256 67.97 52.26 -39.05
CA GLU A 256 69.10 51.37 -38.84
C GLU A 256 69.07 50.17 -39.81
N TYR A 257 67.89 49.82 -40.32
CA TYR A 257 67.68 48.71 -41.25
C TYR A 257 67.98 49.03 -42.73
N PHE A 258 68.36 50.27 -43.05
CA PHE A 258 68.75 50.70 -44.41
C PHE A 258 70.23 50.45 -44.73
N LYS A 259 71.04 50.05 -43.76
CA LYS A 259 72.47 49.78 -43.95
C LYS A 259 72.64 48.46 -44.72
N ILE A 260 73.18 48.54 -45.93
CA ILE A 260 73.08 47.55 -47.03
C ILE A 260 73.72 46.17 -46.73
N LYS A 261 74.52 46.03 -45.66
CA LYS A 261 75.06 44.72 -45.24
C LYS A 261 75.21 44.69 -43.71
N GLY A 262 74.34 43.98 -43.02
CA GLY A 262 74.47 43.75 -41.59
C GLY A 262 73.30 42.99 -40.97
N ASP A 263 73.53 42.46 -39.77
CA ASP A 263 72.59 41.65 -38.99
C ASP A 263 71.23 42.33 -38.75
N MET A 264 71.19 43.66 -38.80
CA MET A 264 69.98 44.46 -38.56
C MET A 264 68.88 44.26 -39.60
N GLN A 265 69.20 44.26 -40.91
CA GLN A 265 68.18 44.05 -41.94
C GLN A 265 67.66 42.60 -41.94
N ALA A 266 68.55 41.64 -41.65
CA ALA A 266 68.15 40.25 -41.44
C ALA A 266 67.22 40.11 -40.22
N ASN A 267 67.50 40.83 -39.14
CA ASN A 267 66.65 40.85 -37.94
C ASN A 267 65.26 41.48 -38.22
N TYR A 268 65.21 42.57 -38.99
CA TYR A 268 63.95 43.16 -39.44
C TYR A 268 63.09 42.16 -40.22
N ASN A 269 63.67 41.52 -41.24
CA ASN A 269 62.98 40.51 -42.04
C ASN A 269 62.55 39.29 -41.20
N SER A 270 63.40 38.84 -40.28
CA SER A 270 63.10 37.74 -39.36
C SER A 270 61.89 38.04 -38.47
N ASN A 271 61.81 39.26 -37.91
CA ASN A 271 60.68 39.66 -37.07
C ASN A 271 59.38 39.79 -37.87
N ASN A 272 59.42 40.34 -39.09
CA ASN A 272 58.27 40.35 -40.00
C ASN A 272 57.79 38.93 -40.34
N GLN A 273 58.71 38.00 -40.59
CA GLN A 273 58.36 36.59 -40.83
C GLN A 273 57.74 35.92 -39.59
N LYS A 274 58.32 36.13 -38.41
CA LYS A 274 57.77 35.62 -37.14
C LYS A 274 56.38 36.18 -36.87
N TYR A 275 56.16 37.47 -37.13
CA TYR A 275 54.85 38.12 -37.05
C TYR A 275 53.84 37.46 -38.00
N ASN A 276 54.17 37.36 -39.29
CA ASN A 276 53.29 36.76 -40.29
C ASN A 276 52.94 35.30 -39.96
N LYS A 277 53.89 34.52 -39.45
CA LYS A 277 53.66 33.14 -39.00
C LYS A 277 52.69 33.10 -37.82
N ALA A 278 52.88 33.95 -36.81
CA ALA A 278 52.00 34.03 -35.64
C ALA A 278 50.58 34.47 -36.05
N PHE A 279 50.46 35.46 -36.92
CA PHE A 279 49.18 35.92 -37.48
C PHE A 279 48.48 34.80 -38.26
N THR A 280 49.18 34.14 -39.18
CA THR A 280 48.60 33.08 -40.02
C THR A 280 48.04 31.94 -39.17
N LYS A 281 48.82 31.48 -38.17
CA LYS A 281 48.34 30.46 -37.23
C LYS A 281 47.06 30.90 -36.52
N LEU A 282 47.08 32.12 -35.95
CA LEU A 282 45.93 32.66 -35.23
C LEU A 282 44.70 32.82 -36.13
N ASN A 283 44.87 33.36 -37.34
CA ASN A 283 43.79 33.57 -38.31
C ASN A 283 43.18 32.27 -38.84
N THR A 284 43.95 31.18 -38.88
CA THR A 284 43.44 29.86 -39.26
C THR A 284 42.68 29.18 -38.13
N GLU A 285 43.09 29.38 -36.87
CA GLU A 285 42.59 28.60 -35.74
C GLU A 285 41.52 29.31 -34.88
N TYR A 286 41.33 30.63 -35.01
CA TYR A 286 40.52 31.40 -34.07
C TYR A 286 39.05 30.97 -33.97
N GLN A 287 38.43 30.52 -35.07
CA GLN A 287 37.04 30.03 -35.05
C GLN A 287 36.92 28.77 -34.18
N ASN A 288 37.82 27.81 -34.38
CA ASN A 288 37.88 26.59 -33.56
C ASN A 288 38.07 26.92 -32.08
N TYR A 289 38.84 27.96 -31.76
CA TYR A 289 39.01 28.41 -30.37
C TYR A 289 37.72 28.98 -29.77
N ILE A 290 36.98 29.78 -30.52
CA ILE A 290 35.68 30.34 -30.06
C ILE A 290 34.68 29.21 -29.83
N GLU A 291 34.53 28.30 -30.79
CA GLU A 291 33.66 27.13 -30.70
C GLU A 291 34.04 26.22 -29.53
N GLY A 292 35.35 26.00 -29.34
CA GLY A 292 35.87 25.22 -28.22
C GLY A 292 35.52 25.85 -26.86
N VAL A 293 35.63 27.17 -26.74
CA VAL A 293 35.22 27.86 -25.50
C VAL A 293 33.71 27.76 -25.31
N GLU A 294 32.89 28.01 -26.33
CA GLU A 294 31.44 27.88 -26.22
C GLU A 294 31.04 26.47 -25.75
N ARG A 295 31.64 25.45 -26.33
CA ARG A 295 31.32 24.04 -26.05
C ARG A 295 31.84 23.54 -24.71
N TYR A 296 33.10 23.79 -24.38
CA TYR A 296 33.75 23.16 -23.22
C TYR A 296 33.65 24.00 -21.95
N TRP A 297 33.49 25.32 -22.04
CA TRP A 297 33.14 26.15 -20.89
C TRP A 297 31.64 26.26 -20.67
N ASP A 298 30.83 25.83 -21.64
CA ASP A 298 29.37 25.99 -21.62
C ASP A 298 28.96 27.45 -21.32
N ASN A 299 29.70 28.39 -21.90
CA ASN A 299 29.59 29.81 -21.60
C ASN A 299 29.64 30.65 -22.87
N LYS A 300 28.46 30.84 -23.47
CA LYS A 300 28.28 31.64 -24.69
C LYS A 300 28.76 33.09 -24.55
N THR A 301 28.61 33.66 -23.36
CA THR A 301 29.07 35.02 -23.08
C THR A 301 30.58 35.11 -23.15
N LEU A 302 31.29 34.15 -22.54
CA LEU A 302 32.76 34.08 -22.58
C LEU A 302 33.29 33.86 -23.99
N ALA A 303 32.62 33.02 -24.79
CA ALA A 303 32.95 32.81 -26.20
C ALA A 303 32.83 34.11 -27.02
N LYS A 304 31.74 34.87 -26.83
CA LYS A 304 31.55 36.19 -27.48
C LYS A 304 32.59 37.22 -27.05
N GLU A 305 32.99 37.22 -25.79
CA GLU A 305 34.08 38.09 -25.33
C GLU A 305 35.41 37.74 -26.01
N LEU A 306 35.72 36.44 -26.16
CA LEU A 306 36.90 35.98 -26.90
C LEU A 306 36.83 36.35 -28.39
N GLU A 307 35.67 36.18 -29.02
CA GLU A 307 35.42 36.62 -30.40
C GLU A 307 35.70 38.12 -30.58
N ALA A 308 35.26 38.97 -29.63
CA ALA A 308 35.51 40.40 -29.68
C ALA A 308 37.02 40.73 -29.62
N VAL A 309 37.80 40.00 -28.82
CA VAL A 309 39.28 40.12 -28.78
C VAL A 309 39.88 39.75 -30.13
N TYR A 310 39.47 38.61 -30.72
CA TYR A 310 39.95 38.22 -32.05
C TYR A 310 39.57 39.23 -33.13
N LYS A 311 38.35 39.76 -33.11
CA LYS A 311 37.90 40.79 -34.06
C LYS A 311 38.75 42.06 -33.96
N TYR A 312 39.01 42.53 -32.74
CA TYR A 312 39.87 43.69 -32.51
C TYR A 312 41.31 43.44 -32.98
N LEU A 313 41.85 42.25 -32.73
CA LEU A 313 43.17 41.82 -33.17
C LEU A 313 43.27 41.76 -34.70
N LEU A 314 42.38 41.02 -35.37
CA LEU A 314 42.42 40.75 -36.80
C LEU A 314 42.09 42.00 -37.62
N THR A 315 41.00 42.70 -37.26
CA THR A 315 40.52 43.84 -38.04
C THR A 315 41.15 45.15 -37.56
N GLY A 316 41.19 45.37 -36.25
CA GLY A 316 41.66 46.62 -35.67
C GLY A 316 43.18 46.78 -35.73
N VAL A 317 43.91 45.76 -35.27
CA VAL A 317 45.38 45.83 -35.16
C VAL A 317 46.07 45.35 -36.43
N HIS A 318 45.78 44.14 -36.92
CA HIS A 318 46.44 43.62 -38.12
C HIS A 318 46.05 44.40 -39.37
N LEU A 319 44.78 44.32 -39.79
CA LEU A 319 44.34 44.82 -41.11
C LEU A 319 44.43 46.33 -41.24
N ARG A 320 43.99 47.08 -40.22
CA ARG A 320 43.91 48.55 -40.31
C ARG A 320 45.21 49.27 -39.96
N GLN A 321 46.10 48.64 -39.20
CA GLN A 321 47.29 49.33 -38.67
C GLN A 321 48.59 48.67 -39.12
N ILE A 322 48.83 47.40 -38.75
CA ILE A 322 50.14 46.77 -38.98
C ILE A 322 50.37 46.44 -40.46
N TYR A 323 49.39 45.85 -41.13
CA TYR A 323 49.51 45.46 -42.54
C TYR A 323 49.85 46.64 -43.47
N PRO A 324 49.10 47.76 -43.48
CA PRO A 324 49.44 48.89 -44.34
C PRO A 324 50.80 49.50 -43.96
N LEU A 325 51.08 49.66 -42.65
CA LEU A 325 52.34 50.22 -42.15
C LEU A 325 53.55 49.41 -42.62
N VAL A 326 53.54 48.10 -42.38
CA VAL A 326 54.67 47.22 -42.74
C VAL A 326 54.87 47.20 -44.25
N ASN A 327 53.80 47.20 -45.06
CA ASN A 327 53.91 47.27 -46.51
C ASN A 327 54.52 48.58 -46.99
N GLU A 328 54.11 49.71 -46.41
CA GLU A 328 54.66 51.02 -46.75
C GLU A 328 56.13 51.13 -46.36
N LEU A 329 56.49 50.66 -45.15
CA LEU A 329 57.88 50.62 -44.69
C LEU A 329 58.74 49.70 -45.56
N ASN A 330 58.26 48.51 -45.92
CA ASN A 330 58.96 47.60 -46.83
C ASN A 330 59.22 48.24 -48.20
N ASN A 331 58.24 49.00 -48.73
CA ASN A 331 58.39 49.73 -49.99
C ASN A 331 59.47 50.82 -49.90
N GLU A 332 59.51 51.58 -48.81
CA GLU A 332 60.52 52.62 -48.62
C GLU A 332 61.91 52.04 -48.34
N ILE A 333 62.00 50.91 -47.62
CA ILE A 333 63.24 50.12 -47.46
C ILE A 333 63.75 49.65 -48.82
N ARG A 334 62.90 49.06 -49.67
CA ARG A 334 63.27 48.62 -51.01
C ARG A 334 63.74 49.75 -51.92
N LYS A 335 63.15 50.95 -51.76
CA LYS A 335 63.53 52.16 -52.52
C LYS A 335 64.72 52.91 -51.89
N SER A 336 65.28 52.42 -50.79
CA SER A 336 66.38 53.05 -50.04
C SER A 336 66.09 54.51 -49.62
N ARG A 337 64.87 54.76 -49.09
CA ARG A 337 64.40 56.10 -48.66
C ARG A 337 64.28 56.21 -47.12
N PRO A 338 65.39 56.30 -46.36
CA PRO A 338 65.38 56.22 -44.90
C PRO A 338 64.62 57.37 -44.22
N LYS A 339 64.69 58.60 -44.76
CA LYS A 339 63.98 59.76 -44.18
C LYS A 339 62.45 59.62 -44.29
N LYS A 340 61.94 59.01 -45.36
CA LYS A 340 60.50 58.79 -45.53
C LYS A 340 60.01 57.66 -44.62
N ALA A 341 60.75 56.56 -44.54
CA ALA A 341 60.44 55.46 -43.62
C ALA A 341 60.43 55.91 -42.15
N GLU A 342 61.39 56.75 -41.74
CA GLU A 342 61.38 57.33 -40.39
C GLU A 342 60.14 58.19 -40.12
N LYS A 343 59.76 59.06 -41.06
CA LYS A 343 58.56 59.89 -40.91
C LYS A 343 57.31 59.02 -40.71
N ILE A 344 57.12 58.02 -41.57
CA ILE A 344 56.00 57.06 -41.47
C ILE A 344 56.01 56.33 -40.12
N ALA A 345 57.17 55.84 -39.70
CA ALA A 345 57.32 55.12 -38.43
C ALA A 345 57.02 56.01 -37.23
N ASN A 346 57.51 57.25 -37.21
CA ASN A 346 57.26 58.21 -36.13
C ASN A 346 55.79 58.65 -36.07
N GLU A 347 55.12 58.81 -37.21
CA GLU A 347 53.69 59.13 -37.29
C GLU A 347 52.82 57.96 -36.78
N ALA A 348 53.18 56.72 -37.12
CA ALA A 348 52.42 55.54 -36.73
C ALA A 348 52.67 55.07 -35.29
N TYR A 349 53.84 55.39 -34.70
CA TYR A 349 54.27 54.85 -33.41
C TYR A 349 53.31 55.17 -32.23
N PRO A 350 52.83 56.41 -32.02
CA PRO A 350 51.94 56.74 -30.91
C PRO A 350 50.64 55.92 -30.92
N ASP A 351 49.99 55.84 -32.08
CA ASP A 351 48.76 55.06 -32.25
C ASP A 351 49.01 53.57 -32.06
N MET A 352 50.18 53.08 -32.48
CA MET A 352 50.57 51.67 -32.30
C MET A 352 50.78 51.34 -30.82
N VAL A 353 51.41 52.22 -30.05
CA VAL A 353 51.54 52.06 -28.59
C VAL A 353 50.17 51.94 -27.92
N VAL A 354 49.23 52.83 -28.25
CA VAL A 354 47.88 52.85 -27.66
C VAL A 354 47.10 51.58 -28.00
N ASN A 355 47.04 51.23 -29.28
CA ASN A 355 46.24 50.09 -29.74
C ASN A 355 46.78 48.75 -29.21
N ILE A 356 48.12 48.61 -29.12
CA ILE A 356 48.76 47.41 -28.56
C ILE A 356 48.52 47.31 -27.06
N ARG A 357 48.59 48.42 -26.32
CA ARG A 357 48.29 48.42 -24.88
C ARG A 357 46.84 48.02 -24.61
N LYS A 358 45.90 48.48 -25.44
CA LYS A 358 44.51 48.04 -25.37
C LYS A 358 44.39 46.54 -25.67
N LEU A 359 45.01 46.06 -26.75
CA LEU A 359 45.00 44.63 -27.10
C LEU A 359 45.56 43.77 -25.97
N GLU A 360 46.67 44.19 -25.35
CA GLU A 360 47.27 43.51 -24.20
C GLU A 360 46.32 43.42 -23.02
N LYS A 361 45.63 44.52 -22.68
CA LYS A 361 44.62 44.53 -21.62
C LYS A 361 43.47 43.57 -21.92
N ASP A 362 42.97 43.57 -23.14
CA ASP A 362 41.85 42.73 -23.58
C ASP A 362 42.26 41.23 -23.59
N VAL A 363 43.46 40.91 -24.08
CA VAL A 363 44.06 39.56 -24.03
C VAL A 363 44.22 39.08 -22.58
N ASN A 364 44.82 39.88 -21.71
CA ASN A 364 45.01 39.49 -20.31
C ASN A 364 43.66 39.28 -19.60
N LYS A 365 42.68 40.15 -19.86
CA LYS A 365 41.33 40.01 -19.29
C LYS A 365 40.67 38.69 -19.72
N ILE A 366 40.68 38.36 -21.01
CA ILE A 366 40.02 37.14 -21.50
C ILE A 366 40.73 35.88 -21.01
N LEU A 367 42.07 35.88 -20.95
CA LEU A 367 42.83 34.74 -20.43
C LEU A 367 42.58 34.52 -18.94
N THR A 368 42.50 35.59 -18.14
CA THR A 368 42.12 35.48 -16.72
C THR A 368 40.71 34.89 -16.58
N LYS A 369 39.73 35.37 -17.36
CA LYS A 369 38.37 34.83 -17.32
C LYS A 369 38.32 33.36 -17.73
N LEU A 370 39.02 32.95 -18.79
CA LEU A 370 39.10 31.55 -19.20
C LEU A 370 39.72 30.67 -18.10
N ARG A 371 40.74 31.18 -17.40
CA ARG A 371 41.41 30.47 -16.32
C ARG A 371 40.56 30.35 -15.04
N LEU A 372 39.74 31.33 -14.74
CA LEU A 372 38.83 31.29 -13.58
C LEU A 372 37.63 30.37 -13.76
N ASN A 373 37.29 30.04 -15.01
CA ASN A 373 36.18 29.15 -15.36
C ASN A 373 36.67 27.77 -15.87
N LEU A 374 37.94 27.46 -15.59
CA LEU A 374 38.59 26.16 -15.78
C LEU A 374 38.44 25.37 -14.48
#